data_AF-A0A838SQE7-F1
#
_entry.id   AF-A0A838SQE7-F1
#
_cell.length_a   1.000
_cell.length_b   1.000
_cell.length_c   1.000
_cell.angle_alpha   90.00
_cell.angle_beta   90.00
_cell.angle_gamma   90.00
#
_symmetry.space_group_name_H-M   'P 1'
#
loop_
_entity.id
_entity.type
_entity.pdbx_description
1 polymer ?
#
loop_
_entity_poly.entity_id
_entity_poly.type
_entity_poly.pdbx_seq_one_letter_code
_entity_poly.pdbx_strand_id
1 'polypeptide(L)' 'MPGEFVPRVRAVLAALPPGQVITYGEVAAEAGYPGAARGVGAVLRGSEGLPWWRVVRASGQLVPHLA' A
#
# COMPACT_ATOMS: atom_id res chain seq x y z
N MET A 1 1.68 -7.43 18.85
CA MET A 1 1.59 -5.95 18.76
C MET A 1 0.73 -5.55 17.56
N PRO A 2 -0.56 -5.27 17.76
CA PRO A 2 -1.40 -4.61 16.73
C PRO A 2 -1.00 -3.15 16.44
N GLY A 3 -0.13 -2.54 17.26
CA GLY A 3 0.22 -1.11 17.17
C GLY A 3 1.27 -0.72 16.13
N GLU A 4 2.08 -1.65 15.60
CA GLU A 4 3.16 -1.31 14.65
C GLU A 4 2.78 -1.43 13.17
N PHE A 5 1.69 -2.14 12.85
CA PHE A 5 1.30 -2.39 11.46
C PHE A 5 1.03 -1.10 10.68
N VAL A 6 0.21 -0.22 11.25
CA VAL A 6 -0.17 1.04 10.59
C VAL A 6 1.03 1.96 10.38
N PRO A 7 1.88 2.27 11.40
CA PRO A 7 3.08 3.08 11.17
C PRO A 7 4.03 2.51 10.11
N ARG A 8 4.23 1.19 10.06
CA ARG A 8 5.13 0.58 9.07
C ARG A 8 4.57 0.66 7.65
N VAL A 9 3.27 0.41 7.46
CA VAL A 9 2.61 0.60 6.17
C VAL A 9 2.72 2.06 5.70
N ARG A 10 2.53 3.03 6.60
CA ARG A 10 2.68 4.45 6.27
C ARG A 10 4.11 4.80 5.85
N ALA A 11 5.12 4.24 6.53
CA ALA A 11 6.53 4.46 6.20
C ALA A 11 6.87 3.97 4.79
N VAL A 12 6.42 2.78 4.40
CA VAL A 12 6.61 2.23 3.05
C VAL A 12 5.99 3.17 2.00
N LEU A 13 4.75 3.58 2.22
CA LEU A 13 4.03 4.44 1.27
C LEU A 13 4.63 5.84 1.16
N ALA A 14 5.15 6.39 2.26
CA ALA A 14 5.82 7.69 2.27
C ALA A 14 7.19 7.67 1.58
N ALA A 15 7.85 6.51 1.54
CA ALA A 15 9.13 6.32 0.87
C ALA A 15 9.03 6.15 -0.65
N LEU A 16 7.82 5.98 -1.21
CA LEU A 16 7.62 5.75 -2.64
C LEU A 16 8.07 6.95 -3.51
N PRO A 17 9.06 6.76 -4.40
CA PRO A 17 9.45 7.76 -5.36
C PRO A 17 8.30 8.19 -6.28
N PRO A 18 8.30 9.44 -6.76
CA PRO A 18 7.38 9.87 -7.82
C PRO A 18 7.44 8.95 -9.05
N GLY A 19 6.26 8.61 -9.60
CA GLY A 19 6.15 7.78 -10.80
C GLY A 19 6.19 6.26 -10.55
N GLN A 20 6.43 5.80 -9.32
CA GLN A 20 6.36 4.38 -8.99
C GLN A 20 4.99 3.96 -8.47
N VAL A 21 4.63 2.70 -8.75
CA VAL A 21 3.47 2.01 -8.20
C VAL A 21 3.95 0.79 -7.43
N ILE A 22 3.16 0.36 -6.45
CA ILE A 22 3.45 -0.80 -5.61
C ILE A 22 2.17 -1.60 -5.40
N THR A 23 2.26 -2.91 -5.24
CA THR A 23 1.09 -3.74 -4.96
C THR A 23 0.76 -3.77 -3.47
N TYR A 24 -0.50 -4.04 -3.12
CA TYR A 24 -0.89 -4.28 -1.72
C TYR A 24 -0.06 -5.37 -1.04
N GLY A 25 0.37 -6.39 -1.79
CA GLY A 25 1.18 -7.49 -1.29
C GLY A 25 2.61 -7.05 -0.97
N GLU A 26 3.22 -6.28 -1.87
CA GLU A 26 4.56 -5.71 -1.67
C GLU A 26 4.59 -4.73 -0.50
N VAL A 27 3.59 -3.84 -0.38
CA VAL A 27 3.49 -2.94 0.80
C VAL A 27 3.46 -3.73 2.10
N ALA A 28 2.71 -4.83 2.14
CA ALA A 28 2.63 -5.69 3.32
C ALA A 28 3.98 -6.37 3.60
N ALA A 29 4.65 -6.88 2.56
CA ALA A 29 5.96 -7.53 2.68
C ALA A 29 7.05 -6.54 3.16
N GLU A 30 7.13 -5.36 2.56
CA GLU A 30 8.09 -4.31 2.94
C GLU A 30 7.83 -3.76 4.36
N ALA A 31 6.56 -3.72 4.79
CA ALA A 31 6.21 -3.38 6.16
C ALA A 31 6.58 -4.49 7.18
N GLY A 32 7.08 -5.65 6.72
CA GLY A 32 7.46 -6.79 7.56
C GLY A 32 6.31 -7.76 7.86
N TYR A 33 5.20 -7.69 7.11
CA TYR A 33 3.99 -8.49 7.30
C TYR A 33 3.58 -9.19 5.99
N PRO A 34 4.39 -10.13 5.46
CA PRO A 34 4.06 -10.85 4.24
C PRO A 34 2.69 -11.54 4.35
N GLY A 35 1.88 -11.44 3.28
CA GLY A 35 0.51 -11.98 3.25
C GLY A 35 -0.57 -11.06 3.85
N ALA A 36 -0.20 -9.95 4.50
CA ALA A 36 -1.16 -9.02 5.13
C ALA A 36 -1.76 -7.96 4.16
N ALA A 37 -1.88 -8.26 2.86
CA ALA A 37 -2.37 -7.33 1.84
C ALA A 37 -3.76 -6.75 2.16
N ARG A 38 -4.66 -7.56 2.74
CA ARG A 38 -5.98 -7.09 3.19
C ARG A 38 -5.88 -6.08 4.34
N GLY A 39 -4.89 -6.23 5.21
CA GLY A 39 -4.59 -5.27 6.27
C GLY A 39 -4.16 -3.92 5.71
N VAL A 40 -3.34 -3.91 4.66
CA VAL A 40 -2.95 -2.68 3.95
C VAL A 40 -4.19 -1.96 3.40
N GLY A 41 -5.12 -2.70 2.79
CA GLY A 41 -6.39 -2.12 2.32
C GLY A 41 -7.25 -1.52 3.42
N ALA A 42 -7.25 -2.12 4.62
CA ALA A 42 -7.93 -1.56 5.79
C ALA A 42 -7.28 -0.24 6.27
N VAL A 43 -5.95 -0.16 6.24
CA VAL A 43 -5.20 1.06 6.57
C VAL A 43 -5.50 2.18 5.57
N LEU A 44 -5.51 1.88 4.27
CA LEU A 44 -5.75 2.86 3.23
C LEU A 44 -7.19 3.42 3.22
N ARG A 45 -8.18 2.64 3.66
CA ARG A 45 -9.59 3.06 3.70
C ARG A 45 -9.84 4.30 4.56
N GLY A 46 -9.04 4.51 5.60
CA GLY A 46 -9.17 5.64 6.52
C GLY A 46 -7.96 6.59 6.51
N SER A 47 -7.06 6.47 5.55
CA SER A 47 -5.83 7.27 5.53
C SER A 47 -6.00 8.55 4.74
N GLU A 48 -5.63 9.67 5.35
CA GLU A 48 -5.43 10.96 4.67
C GLU A 48 -3.94 11.22 4.44
N GLY A 49 -3.60 11.89 3.34
CA GLY A 49 -2.22 12.30 3.03
C GLY A 49 -1.26 11.19 2.58
N LEU A 50 -1.74 9.95 2.41
CA LEU A 50 -0.94 8.87 1.80
C LEU A 50 -1.19 8.79 0.29
N PRO A 51 -0.17 8.41 -0.52
CA PRO A 51 -0.31 8.27 -1.96
C PRO A 51 -1.03 6.96 -2.35
N TRP A 52 -2.24 6.73 -1.83
CA TRP A 52 -2.99 5.48 -2.00
C TRP A 52 -3.28 5.15 -3.47
N TRP A 53 -3.36 6.15 -4.34
CA TRP A 53 -3.54 5.99 -5.79
C TRP A 53 -2.37 5.27 -6.47
N ARG A 54 -1.23 5.10 -5.78
CA ARG A 54 -0.08 4.31 -6.26
C ARG A 54 -0.11 2.84 -5.84
N VAL A 55 -1.10 2.44 -5.03
CA VAL A 55 -1.22 1.08 -4.52
C VAL A 55 -2.18 0.27 -5.40
N VAL A 56 -1.62 -0.65 -6.18
CA VAL A 56 -2.34 -1.41 -7.22
C VAL A 56 -2.54 -2.88 -6.85
N ARG A 57 -3.37 -3.57 -7.63
CA ARG A 57 -3.60 -5.02 -7.45
C ARG A 57 -2.36 -5.80 -7.86
N ALA A 58 -2.28 -7.08 -7.47
CA ALA A 58 -1.14 -7.96 -7.80
C ALA A 58 -0.84 -8.10 -9.30
N SER A 59 -1.78 -7.74 -10.18
CA SER A 59 -1.56 -7.68 -11.63
C SER A 59 -0.67 -6.50 -12.07
N GLY A 60 -0.33 -5.55 -11.19
CA GLY A 60 0.45 -4.36 -11.51
C GLY A 60 -0.28 -3.35 -12.41
N GLN A 61 -1.55 -3.63 -12.77
CA GLN A 61 -2.33 -2.81 -13.69
C GLN A 61 -3.20 -1.81 -12.94
N LEU A 62 -3.25 -0.57 -13.46
CA LEU A 62 -4.33 0.37 -13.16
C LEU A 62 -5.64 -0.14 -13.79
N VAL A 63 -6.79 0.30 -13.27
CA VAL A 63 -8.08 -0.16 -13.79
C VAL A 63 -8.25 0.39 -15.22
N PRO A 64 -8.56 -0.44 -16.23
CA PRO A 64 -8.48 -0.05 -17.65
C PRO A 64 -9.36 1.13 -18.08
N HIS A 65 -10.37 1.53 -17.29
CA HIS A 65 -11.30 2.60 -17.64
C HIS A 65 -10.84 4.01 -17.21
N LEU A 66 -9.57 4.16 -16.82
CA LEU A 66 -8.96 5.43 -16.44
C LEU A 66 -7.99 5.97 -17.51
N ALA A 67 -8.04 5.42 -18.73
CA ALA A 67 -7.24 5.86 -19.88
C ALA A 67 -8.03 6.77 -20.82
#